data_AF-A0A1I9GBC8-F1
#
_entry.id   AF-A0A1I9GBC8-F1
#
_cell.length_a   1.000
_cell.length_b   1.000
_cell.length_c   1.000
_cell.angle_alpha   90.00
_cell.angle_beta   90.00
_cell.angle_gamma   90.00
#
_symmetry.space_group_name_H-M   'P 1'
#
loop_
_entity.id
_entity.type
_entity.pdbx_description
1 polymer ?
#
loop_
_entity_poly.entity_id
_entity_poly.type
_entity_poly.pdbx_seq_one_letter_code
_entity_poly.pdbx_strand_id
1 'polypeptide(L)'
;MCLRGYRLCDGNVDCLDGSDEEHYCRKECSKYEERCGKTGICLAQEQMCDGDVQCKYGEDEKNCNGKCHGGALWCEGKKKCIPKWQICNGIQNCPDGKDEM
;
A
#
# COMPACT_ATOMS: atom_id res chain seq x y z
N MET A 1 6.10 -13.09 15.38
CA MET A 1 6.79 -12.42 14.25
C MET A 1 5.71 -11.72 13.45
N CYS A 2 5.84 -10.42 13.16
CA CYS A 2 4.91 -9.70 12.29
C CYS A 2 5.66 -9.33 11.02
N LEU A 3 5.17 -9.79 9.87
CA LEU A 3 5.72 -9.44 8.58
C LEU A 3 4.95 -8.25 8.02
N ARG A 4 5.63 -7.39 7.26
CA ARG A 4 4.95 -6.36 6.47
C ARG A 4 4.26 -7.03 5.29
N GLY A 5 3.15 -6.45 4.82
CA GLY A 5 2.34 -7.01 3.73
C GLY A 5 3.18 -7.42 2.52
N TYR A 6 4.20 -6.63 2.18
CA TYR A 6 5.06 -6.90 1.02
C TYR A 6 5.94 -8.15 1.11
N ARG A 7 6.10 -8.71 2.31
CA ARG A 7 6.84 -9.96 2.55
C ARG A 7 5.94 -11.19 2.52
N LEU A 8 4.64 -10.99 2.30
CA LEU A 8 3.73 -12.09 2.02
C LEU A 8 3.85 -12.40 0.52
N CYS A 9 3.95 -13.66 0.13
CA CYS A 9 3.96 -14.08 -1.27
C CYS A 9 5.07 -13.43 -2.10
N ASP A 10 6.22 -13.23 -1.49
CA ASP A 10 7.36 -12.55 -2.07
C ASP A 10 8.35 -13.52 -2.74
N GLY A 11 8.14 -14.83 -2.54
CA GLY A 11 8.97 -15.93 -3.02
C GLY A 11 9.97 -16.45 -1.98
N ASN A 12 10.03 -15.87 -0.78
CA ASN A 12 10.90 -16.29 0.31
C ASN A 12 10.08 -16.69 1.52
N VAL A 13 10.52 -17.73 2.22
CA VAL A 13 9.95 -18.14 3.49
C VAL A 13 10.53 -17.25 4.60
N ASP A 14 9.87 -16.15 4.90
CA ASP A 14 10.17 -15.22 6.00
C ASP A 14 9.58 -15.74 7.33
N CYS A 15 8.45 -16.45 7.31
CA CYS A 15 7.88 -17.07 8.51
C CYS A 15 8.49 -18.46 8.76
N LEU A 16 8.70 -18.83 10.01
CA LEU A 16 9.33 -20.12 10.36
C LEU A 16 8.57 -21.35 9.84
N ASP A 17 7.25 -21.21 9.62
CA ASP A 17 6.40 -22.27 9.11
C ASP A 17 6.03 -22.11 7.62
N GLY A 18 6.53 -21.07 6.93
CA GLY A 18 6.20 -20.80 5.53
C GLY A 18 4.77 -20.33 5.26
N SER A 19 4.00 -20.00 6.30
CA SER A 19 2.63 -19.49 6.15
C SER A 19 2.56 -18.24 5.26
N ASP A 20 3.59 -17.41 5.27
CA ASP A 20 3.71 -16.20 4.45
C ASP A 20 3.69 -16.47 2.93
N GLU A 21 4.07 -17.67 2.51
CA GLU A 21 4.11 -18.09 1.10
C GLU A 21 3.00 -19.09 0.72
N GLU A 22 2.54 -19.92 1.66
CA GLU A 22 1.60 -21.00 1.34
C GLU A 22 0.16 -20.70 1.77
N HIS A 23 -0.01 -19.96 2.88
CA HIS A 23 -1.30 -19.80 3.55
C HIS A 23 -1.96 -18.45 3.27
N TYR A 24 -1.14 -17.40 3.15
CA TYR A 24 -1.62 -16.05 2.86
C TYR A 24 -1.64 -15.71 1.36
N CYS A 25 -1.10 -16.58 0.51
CA CYS A 25 -1.05 -16.38 -0.93
C CYS A 25 -2.31 -16.87 -1.63
N ARG A 26 -3.16 -15.91 -2.00
CA ARG A 26 -4.34 -16.19 -2.82
C ARG A 26 -3.96 -16.18 -4.30
N LYS A 27 -4.43 -17.21 -5.02
CA LYS A 27 -4.35 -17.26 -6.48
C LYS A 27 -5.32 -16.28 -7.15
N GLU A 28 -6.45 -16.01 -6.51
CA GLU A 28 -7.50 -15.12 -7.00
C GLU A 28 -7.90 -14.14 -5.89
N CYS A 29 -7.88 -12.85 -6.21
CA CYS A 29 -8.38 -11.79 -5.32
C CYS A 29 -9.91 -11.68 -5.47
N SER A 30 -10.60 -11.25 -4.41
CA SER A 30 -12.03 -10.97 -4.48
C SER A 30 -12.32 -9.81 -5.42
N LYS A 31 -13.59 -9.65 -5.81
CA LYS A 31 -14.05 -8.56 -6.68
C LYS A 31 -13.73 -7.14 -6.15
N TYR A 32 -13.51 -6.99 -4.85
CA TYR A 32 -13.21 -5.72 -4.18
C TYR A 32 -11.74 -5.61 -3.73
N GLU A 33 -10.91 -6.57 -4.16
CA GLU A 33 -9.49 -6.64 -3.86
C GLU A 33 -8.70 -6.53 -5.17
N GLU A 34 -7.62 -5.77 -5.13
CA GLU A 34 -6.70 -5.59 -6.23
C GLU A 34 -5.40 -6.33 -5.93
N ARG A 35 -4.80 -6.91 -6.98
CA ARG A 35 -3.57 -7.69 -6.84
C ARG A 35 -2.35 -6.79 -6.93
N CYS A 36 -1.39 -6.95 -6.02
CA CYS A 36 -0.06 -6.33 -6.11
C CYS A 36 0.72 -6.90 -7.31
N GLY A 37 0.53 -6.31 -8.49
CA GLY A 37 1.26 -6.65 -9.71
C GLY A 37 1.33 -8.14 -10.00
N LYS A 38 2.52 -8.73 -9.88
CA LYS A 38 2.75 -10.19 -10.09
C LYS A 38 2.85 -11.00 -8.80
N THR A 39 2.85 -10.36 -7.63
CA THR A 39 2.90 -11.06 -6.34
C THR A 39 1.56 -11.71 -6.01
N GLY A 40 1.53 -12.65 -5.04
CA GLY A 40 0.29 -13.31 -4.59
C GLY A 40 -0.54 -12.51 -3.58
N ILE A 41 -0.18 -11.24 -3.35
CA ILE A 41 -0.83 -10.36 -2.36
C ILE A 41 -2.06 -9.72 -2.99
N CYS A 42 -3.20 -9.84 -2.31
CA CYS A 42 -4.44 -9.13 -2.60
C CYS A 42 -4.63 -8.04 -1.55
N LEU A 43 -4.84 -6.80 -2.00
CA LEU A 43 -5.13 -5.66 -1.15
C LEU A 43 -6.55 -5.20 -1.37
N ALA A 44 -7.25 -4.80 -0.31
CA ALA A 44 -8.57 -4.22 -0.49
C ALA A 44 -8.46 -2.89 -1.25
N GLN A 45 -9.52 -2.52 -1.99
CA GLN A 45 -9.55 -1.25 -2.72
C GLN A 45 -9.32 -0.02 -1.82
N GLU A 46 -9.61 -0.12 -0.52
CA GLU A 46 -9.33 0.93 0.47
C GLU A 46 -7.85 1.08 0.82
N GLN A 47 -7.05 0.03 0.60
CA GLN A 47 -5.60 0.00 0.82
C GLN A 47 -4.83 0.41 -0.43
N MET A 48 -5.45 0.31 -1.61
CA MET A 48 -4.87 0.85 -2.83
C MET A 48 -4.83 2.37 -2.75
N CYS A 49 -3.66 2.98 -2.90
CA CYS A 49 -3.51 4.44 -2.85
C CYS A 49 -3.91 5.05 -1.50
N ASP A 50 -3.64 4.35 -0.40
CA ASP A 50 -3.89 4.80 0.97
C ASP A 50 -2.68 5.51 1.62
N GLY A 51 -1.59 5.66 0.88
CA GLY A 51 -0.36 6.33 1.32
C GLY A 51 0.60 5.41 2.08
N ASP A 52 0.25 4.16 2.32
CA ASP A 52 1.11 3.15 2.92
C ASP A 52 1.54 2.12 1.88
N VAL A 53 2.82 1.73 1.91
CA VAL A 53 3.39 0.82 0.91
C VAL A 53 3.24 -0.60 1.41
N GLN A 54 2.25 -1.31 0.88
CA GLN A 54 1.98 -2.71 1.19
C GLN A 54 2.51 -3.66 0.11
N CYS A 55 2.70 -3.24 -1.13
CA CYS A 55 3.33 -4.09 -2.14
C CYS A 55 4.87 -3.99 -2.10
N LYS A 56 5.55 -5.04 -2.59
CA LYS A 56 7.03 -5.15 -2.63
C LYS A 56 7.73 -3.96 -3.27
N TYR A 57 7.14 -3.42 -4.34
CA TYR A 57 7.69 -2.26 -5.00
C TYR A 57 6.83 -1.00 -4.81
N GLY A 58 5.87 -1.02 -3.90
CA GLY A 58 4.88 0.06 -3.73
C GLY A 58 4.02 0.25 -4.96
N GLU A 59 3.67 -0.82 -5.67
CA GLU A 59 2.79 -0.74 -6.84
C GLU A 59 1.33 -0.37 -6.51
N ASP A 60 0.88 -0.65 -5.29
CA ASP A 60 -0.35 -0.15 -4.66
C ASP A 60 -0.40 1.38 -4.57
N GLU A 61 0.76 2.02 -4.38
CA GLU A 61 0.91 3.47 -4.29
C GLU A 61 1.35 4.12 -5.61
N LYS A 62 1.49 3.32 -6.67
CA LYS A 62 1.87 3.80 -8.01
C LYS A 62 0.63 3.97 -8.87
N ASN A 63 0.57 5.08 -9.60
CA ASN A 63 -0.48 5.36 -10.59
C ASN A 63 -1.89 5.61 -10.00
N CYS A 64 -1.95 6.21 -8.80
CA CYS A 64 -3.22 6.57 -8.16
C CYS A 64 -4.04 7.64 -8.92
N ASN A 65 -3.50 8.25 -9.98
CA ASN A 65 -4.21 9.19 -10.88
C ASN A 65 -5.05 10.27 -10.17
N GLY A 66 -4.58 10.79 -9.03
CA GLY A 66 -5.34 11.80 -8.28
C GLY A 66 -6.38 11.25 -7.30
N LYS A 67 -6.60 9.94 -7.27
CA LYS A 67 -7.52 9.27 -6.37
C LYS A 67 -6.75 8.54 -5.27
N CYS A 68 -6.87 9.05 -4.06
CA CYS A 68 -6.40 8.36 -2.86
C CYS A 68 -7.58 7.70 -2.15
N HIS A 69 -7.33 6.53 -1.57
CA HIS A 69 -8.29 5.81 -0.72
C HIS A 69 -7.83 5.86 0.74
N GLY A 70 -8.54 5.18 1.64
CA GLY A 70 -8.18 5.12 3.07
C GLY A 70 -8.18 6.46 3.83
N GLY A 71 -8.70 7.54 3.22
CA GLY A 71 -8.60 8.89 3.78
C GLY A 71 -7.22 9.55 3.60
N ALA A 72 -6.43 9.07 2.65
CA ALA A 72 -5.17 9.69 2.26
C ALA A 72 -5.37 10.95 1.40
N LEU A 73 -4.38 11.84 1.44
CA LEU A 73 -4.38 13.11 0.72
C LEU A 73 -3.55 13.01 -0.57
N TRP A 74 -4.13 13.45 -1.69
CA TRP A 74 -3.39 13.51 -2.95
C TRP A 74 -2.39 14.67 -2.99
N CYS A 75 -1.13 14.31 -3.19
CA CYS A 75 -0.01 15.22 -3.31
C CYS A 75 0.36 15.45 -4.78
N GLU A 76 -0.09 16.55 -5.39
CA GLU A 76 0.15 16.81 -6.82
C GLU A 76 1.64 16.91 -7.17
N GLY A 77 2.44 17.60 -6.33
CA GLY A 77 3.86 17.80 -6.60
C GLY A 77 4.72 16.53 -6.53
N LYS A 78 4.27 15.48 -5.82
CA LYS A 78 4.94 14.17 -5.75
C LYS A 78 4.20 13.06 -6.49
N LYS A 79 2.98 13.32 -6.97
CA LYS A 79 2.04 12.34 -7.53
C LYS A 79 1.87 11.10 -6.62
N LYS A 80 1.78 11.36 -5.31
CA LYS A 80 1.75 10.36 -4.24
C LYS A 80 0.54 10.61 -3.33
N CYS A 81 -0.01 9.56 -2.73
CA CYS A 81 -0.95 9.66 -1.63
C CYS A 81 -0.21 9.79 -0.29
N ILE A 82 -0.59 10.77 0.53
CA ILE A 82 -0.08 10.97 1.88
C ILE A 82 -1.05 10.31 2.85
N PRO A 83 -0.59 9.36 3.68
CA PRO A 83 -1.49 8.62 4.55
C PRO A 83 -2.08 9.55 5.61
N LYS A 84 -3.26 9.19 6.12
CA LYS A 84 -4.02 10.05 7.04
C LYS A 84 -3.25 10.52 8.28
N TRP A 85 -2.33 9.69 8.79
CA TRP A 85 -1.50 10.02 9.96
C TRP A 85 -0.39 11.05 9.66
N GLN A 86 -0.11 11.31 8.39
CA GLN A 86 0.81 12.34 7.93
C GLN A 86 0.13 13.66 7.59
N ILE A 87 -1.20 13.72 7.62
CA ILE A 87 -1.95 14.94 7.35
C ILE A 87 -2.01 15.76 8.64
N CYS A 88 -1.63 17.04 8.57
CA CYS A 88 -1.59 17.97 9.69
C CYS A 88 -0.76 17.45 10.88
N ASN A 89 0.39 16.84 10.59
CA ASN A 89 1.28 16.29 11.62
C ASN A 89 2.38 17.29 12.05
N GLY A 90 2.37 18.51 11.49
CA GLY A 90 3.40 19.54 11.72
C GLY A 90 4.63 19.39 10.82
N ILE A 91 4.62 18.46 9.87
CA ILE A 91 5.73 18.15 8.96
C ILE A 91 5.23 18.27 7.53
N GLN A 92 5.83 19.19 6.77
CA GLN A 92 5.55 19.34 5.36
C GLN A 92 6.02 18.10 4.56
N ASN A 93 5.11 17.15 4.32
CA ASN A 93 5.33 15.97 3.49
C ASN A 93 5.08 16.26 2.00
N CYS A 94 4.15 17.16 1.65
CA CYS A 94 3.98 17.64 0.27
C CYS A 94 4.83 18.88 -0.03
N PRO A 95 5.41 18.98 -1.24
CA PRO A 95 6.14 20.17 -1.67
C PRO A 95 5.23 21.41 -1.72
N ASP A 96 3.93 21.21 -1.93
CA ASP A 96 2.93 22.28 -1.94
C ASP A 96 2.47 22.68 -0.51
N GLY A 97 2.83 21.90 0.51
CA GLY A 97 2.36 22.11 1.89
C GLY A 97 0.88 21.84 2.10
N LYS A 98 0.17 21.31 1.09
CA LYS A 98 -1.25 20.99 1.13
C LYS A 98 -1.65 20.02 2.24
N ASP A 99 -0.71 19.22 2.72
CA ASP A 99 -0.88 18.32 3.85
C ASP A 99 -0.88 19.03 5.21
N GLU A 100 -0.38 20.26 5.28
CA GLU A 100 -0.20 21.06 6.51
C GLU A 100 -1.05 22.35 6.50
N MET A 101 -1.98 22.49 5.56
CA MET A 101 -2.78 23.69 5.31
C MET A 101 -4.27 23.49 5.56
#